data_AF-A0A840V1H1-F1
#
_entry.id   AF-A0A840V1H1-F1
#
_cell.length_a   1.000
_cell.length_b   1.000
_cell.length_c   1.000
_cell.angle_alpha   90.00
_cell.angle_beta   90.00
_cell.angle_gamma   90.00
#
_symmetry.space_group_name_H-M   'P 1'
#
loop_
_entity.id
_entity.type
_entity.pdbx_description
1 polymer ?
#
loop_
_entity_poly.entity_id
_entity_poly.type
_entity_poly.pdbx_seq_one_letter_code
_entity_poly.pdbx_strand_id
1 'polypeptide(L)'
;MSWAFMMYLVIAEPIVKGLDECEWSKRFDEWRSLTAEYQKKPTDVNRDLLALTIRNMARGWGGPPEELQAEKTEVQEEMIEVLMGNPENLLFFESEIKEAKRKWSQSDQSSYEERKEYYSRCENSISILGFLPDPRSVRVLGELLTDTQAFWTSEGEEVLGPNCRYAMAGLKSLIEDGPESSDDPIYGKVIDRNAWIHWYDQVKSGNRTFRFRGSDQFYSLQGPVDKALGSYLEPGSLPTRRDSIKDRFSRNWESHKFEKRDAKLRGFGLIYLGVGFSVIVLGFIVYKKIHDFKVGRS
;
A
#
# COMPACT_ATOMS: atom_id res chain seq x y z
N MET A 1 22.76 -14.10 -11.58
CA MET A 1 22.14 -13.85 -10.26
C MET A 1 20.95 -14.80 -10.13
N SER A 2 20.76 -15.54 -9.02
CA SER A 2 19.70 -16.57 -8.95
C SER A 2 18.33 -15.94 -8.59
N TRP A 3 17.25 -16.51 -9.10
CA TRP A 3 15.87 -16.05 -8.88
C TRP A 3 15.49 -16.01 -7.38
N ALA A 4 15.98 -16.98 -6.60
CA ALA A 4 15.80 -17.02 -5.15
C ALA A 4 16.48 -15.82 -4.42
N PHE A 5 17.57 -15.29 -4.96
CA PHE A 5 18.25 -14.12 -4.41
C PHE A 5 17.46 -12.82 -4.64
N MET A 6 16.86 -12.64 -5.83
CA MET A 6 15.99 -11.49 -6.12
C MET A 6 14.71 -11.52 -5.28
N MET A 7 14.07 -12.70 -5.12
CA MET A 7 12.92 -12.83 -4.22
C MET A 7 13.29 -12.54 -2.76
N TYR A 8 14.47 -12.98 -2.30
CA TYR A 8 14.94 -12.68 -0.94
C TYR A 8 15.14 -11.18 -0.71
N LEU A 9 15.70 -10.45 -1.69
CA LEU A 9 15.89 -9.00 -1.61
C LEU A 9 14.57 -8.20 -1.60
N VAL A 10 13.50 -8.74 -2.20
CA VAL A 10 12.21 -8.06 -2.36
C VAL A 10 11.19 -8.47 -1.28
N ILE A 11 11.28 -9.68 -0.72
CA ILE A 11 10.27 -10.27 0.18
C ILE A 11 10.77 -10.41 1.62
N ALA A 12 12.07 -10.59 1.81
CA ALA A 12 12.69 -10.67 3.13
C ALA A 12 13.49 -9.40 3.40
N GLU A 13 12.79 -8.29 3.66
CA GLU A 13 13.35 -7.18 4.45
C GLU A 13 13.20 -7.54 5.93
N PRO A 14 14.20 -8.15 6.61
CA PRO A 14 14.23 -8.11 8.05
C PRO A 14 14.39 -6.64 8.44
N ILE A 15 13.28 -5.97 8.81
CA ILE A 15 13.20 -4.61 9.41
C ILE A 15 14.58 -3.98 9.46
N VAL A 16 14.98 -3.40 8.33
CA VAL A 16 16.38 -3.14 8.05
C VAL A 16 16.80 -1.89 8.83
N LYS A 17 17.11 -2.10 10.11
CA LYS A 17 17.66 -1.06 10.97
C LYS A 17 19.17 -1.15 10.86
N GLY A 18 19.78 -0.05 10.41
CA GLY A 18 21.23 0.13 10.48
C GLY A 18 21.98 -0.22 9.20
N LEU A 19 21.36 -0.09 8.02
CA LEU A 19 22.18 0.05 6.81
C LEU A 19 22.92 1.37 6.86
N ASP A 20 24.17 1.35 6.42
CA ASP A 20 24.93 2.57 6.19
C ASP A 20 24.58 3.21 4.83
N GLU A 21 25.13 4.39 4.58
CA GLU A 21 24.92 5.16 3.34
C GLU A 21 25.37 4.39 2.09
N CYS A 22 26.45 3.61 2.19
CA CYS A 22 26.99 2.81 1.09
C CYS A 22 26.04 1.68 0.71
N GLU A 23 25.47 1.01 1.71
CA GLU A 23 24.48 -0.05 1.49
C GLU A 23 23.19 0.49 0.85
N TRP A 24 22.73 1.69 1.24
CA TRP A 24 21.60 2.35 0.59
C TRP A 24 21.87 2.73 -0.86
N SER A 25 23.03 3.32 -1.13
CA SER A 25 23.45 3.63 -2.50
C SER A 25 23.44 2.39 -3.39
N LYS A 26 23.95 1.26 -2.87
CA LYS A 26 23.88 -0.03 -3.57
C LYS A 26 22.43 -0.49 -3.82
N ARG A 27 21.51 -0.28 -2.88
CA ARG A 27 20.08 -0.61 -3.08
C ARG A 27 19.45 0.25 -4.18
N PHE A 28 19.77 1.53 -4.24
CA PHE A 28 19.32 2.40 -5.33
C PHE A 28 19.82 1.90 -6.70
N ASP A 29 21.09 1.51 -6.80
CA ASP A 29 21.65 0.92 -8.02
C ASP A 29 20.97 -0.42 -8.41
N GLU A 30 20.64 -1.26 -7.43
CA GLU A 30 19.89 -2.50 -7.64
C GLU A 30 18.48 -2.21 -8.19
N TRP A 31 17.78 -1.21 -7.66
CA TRP A 31 16.45 -0.81 -8.13
C TRP A 31 16.48 -0.17 -9.52
N ARG A 32 17.47 0.68 -9.82
CA ARG A 32 17.71 1.19 -11.18
C ARG A 32 18.02 0.06 -12.16
N SER A 33 18.80 -0.93 -11.73
CA SER A 33 19.08 -2.13 -12.55
C SER A 33 17.84 -2.95 -12.84
N LEU A 34 16.97 -3.16 -11.85
CA LEU A 34 15.67 -3.83 -12.02
C LEU A 34 14.78 -3.08 -13.03
N THR A 35 14.77 -1.74 -12.94
CA THR A 35 14.04 -0.85 -13.86
C THR A 35 14.53 -1.02 -15.30
N ALA A 36 15.84 -0.99 -15.51
CA ALA A 36 16.46 -1.20 -16.81
C ALA A 36 16.23 -2.62 -17.36
N GLU A 37 16.21 -3.64 -16.50
CA GLU A 37 15.88 -5.02 -16.89
C GLU A 37 14.44 -5.13 -17.37
N TYR A 38 13.48 -4.54 -16.64
CA TYR A 38 12.08 -4.51 -17.03
C TYR A 38 11.88 -3.80 -18.38
N GLN A 39 12.53 -2.65 -18.60
CA GLN A 39 12.48 -1.95 -19.90
C GLN A 39 12.94 -2.84 -21.07
N LYS A 40 14.01 -3.62 -20.86
CA LYS A 40 14.53 -4.55 -21.87
C LYS A 40 13.61 -5.75 -22.08
N LYS A 41 12.93 -6.21 -21.02
CA LYS A 41 12.13 -7.44 -21.02
C LYS A 41 10.92 -7.31 -20.09
N PRO A 42 9.80 -6.75 -20.57
CA PRO A 42 8.61 -6.48 -19.75
C PRO A 42 7.74 -7.75 -19.60
N THR A 43 8.26 -8.77 -18.91
CA THR A 43 7.48 -9.96 -18.52
C THR A 43 6.61 -9.67 -17.30
N ASP A 44 5.59 -10.49 -17.08
CA ASP A 44 4.75 -10.42 -15.87
C ASP A 44 5.58 -10.54 -14.59
N VAL A 45 6.58 -11.43 -14.57
CA VAL A 45 7.50 -11.60 -13.43
C VAL A 45 8.29 -10.32 -13.14
N ASN A 46 8.86 -9.68 -14.17
CA ASN A 46 9.62 -8.45 -13.98
C ASN A 46 8.71 -7.28 -13.60
N ARG A 47 7.49 -7.25 -14.13
CA ARG A 47 6.45 -6.27 -13.74
C ARG A 47 6.09 -6.40 -12.27
N ASP A 48 5.83 -7.62 -11.80
CA ASP A 48 5.49 -7.91 -10.40
C ASP A 48 6.63 -7.55 -9.46
N LEU A 49 7.88 -7.85 -9.81
CA LEU A 49 9.05 -7.46 -9.01
C LEU A 49 9.19 -5.93 -8.92
N LEU A 50 9.02 -5.24 -10.05
CA LEU A 50 9.10 -3.77 -10.10
C LEU A 50 7.98 -3.13 -9.26
N ALA A 51 6.75 -3.62 -9.44
CA ALA A 51 5.58 -3.24 -8.65
C ALA A 51 5.81 -3.46 -7.15
N LEU A 52 6.22 -4.66 -6.75
CA LEU A 52 6.47 -4.97 -5.35
C LEU A 52 7.55 -4.07 -4.74
N THR A 53 8.59 -3.74 -5.51
CA THR A 53 9.64 -2.82 -5.07
C THR A 53 9.12 -1.40 -4.84
N ILE A 54 8.36 -0.82 -5.78
CA ILE A 54 7.72 0.49 -5.63
C ILE A 54 6.86 0.53 -4.36
N ARG A 55 6.04 -0.51 -4.15
CA ARG A 55 5.18 -0.63 -2.97
C ARG A 55 5.99 -0.64 -1.67
N ASN A 56 7.06 -1.42 -1.62
CA ASN A 56 7.90 -1.54 -0.42
C ASN A 56 8.61 -0.22 -0.12
N MET A 57 9.13 0.48 -1.15
CA MET A 57 9.70 1.82 -1.00
C MET A 57 8.68 2.79 -0.38
N ALA A 58 7.44 2.79 -0.86
CA ALA A 58 6.39 3.69 -0.35
C ALA A 58 6.01 3.43 1.12
N ARG A 59 6.02 2.15 1.56
CA ARG A 59 5.67 1.80 2.95
C ARG A 59 6.69 2.30 3.98
N GLY A 60 7.90 2.64 3.56
CA GLY A 60 8.93 3.22 4.43
C GLY A 60 9.40 2.26 5.53
N TRP A 61 9.36 0.94 5.28
CA TRP A 61 9.80 -0.07 6.24
C TRP A 61 11.32 -0.01 6.36
N GLY A 62 11.80 0.71 7.39
CA GLY A 62 13.23 0.93 7.58
C GLY A 62 13.86 1.78 6.49
N GLY A 63 13.14 2.78 5.96
CA GLY A 63 13.62 3.63 4.87
C GLY A 63 14.96 4.32 5.15
N PRO A 64 15.59 4.87 4.10
CA PRO A 64 16.92 5.44 4.19
C PRO A 64 17.00 6.63 5.16
N PRO A 65 18.21 7.04 5.59
CA PRO A 65 18.43 8.29 6.29
C PRO A 65 17.78 9.49 5.57
N GLU A 66 17.55 10.58 6.30
CA GLU A 66 16.81 11.76 5.78
C GLU A 66 17.50 12.35 4.55
N GLU A 67 18.82 12.39 4.58
CA GLU A 67 19.73 12.83 3.51
C GLU A 67 19.56 12.06 2.19
N LEU A 68 19.04 10.82 2.24
CA LEU A 68 18.86 9.95 1.08
C LEU A 68 17.37 9.80 0.66
N GLN A 69 16.45 10.53 1.28
CA GLN A 69 15.02 10.47 0.91
C GLN A 69 14.74 11.06 -0.48
N ALA A 70 15.52 12.06 -0.90
CA ALA A 70 15.42 12.64 -2.24
C ALA A 70 15.77 11.61 -3.32
N GLU A 71 16.91 10.92 -3.17
CA GLU A 71 17.34 9.88 -4.14
C GLU A 71 16.35 8.71 -4.16
N LYS A 72 15.84 8.27 -3.00
CA LYS A 72 14.77 7.27 -2.95
C LYS A 72 13.55 7.70 -3.76
N THR A 73 13.15 8.97 -3.64
CA THR A 73 11.98 9.51 -4.35
C THR A 73 12.24 9.52 -5.85
N GLU A 74 13.41 9.99 -6.28
CA GLU A 74 13.84 9.98 -7.68
C GLU A 74 13.81 8.56 -8.27
N VAL A 75 14.42 7.57 -7.60
CA VAL A 75 14.40 6.18 -8.06
C VAL A 75 12.98 5.63 -8.12
N GLN A 76 12.12 5.97 -7.16
CA GLN A 76 10.72 5.55 -7.18
C GLN A 76 9.96 6.14 -8.37
N GLU A 77 10.20 7.42 -8.68
CA GLU A 77 9.60 8.11 -9.82
C GLU A 77 10.08 7.49 -11.15
N GLU A 78 11.37 7.19 -11.30
CA GLU A 78 11.91 6.47 -12.47
C GLU A 78 11.18 5.12 -12.70
N MET A 79 10.97 4.35 -11.63
CA MET A 79 10.27 3.06 -11.69
C MET A 79 8.80 3.22 -12.12
N ILE A 80 8.12 4.24 -11.59
CA ILE A 80 6.73 4.57 -11.92
C ILE A 80 6.64 5.00 -13.40
N GLU A 81 7.53 5.87 -13.87
CA GLU A 81 7.58 6.31 -15.26
C GLU A 81 7.74 5.13 -16.22
N VAL A 82 8.62 4.19 -15.89
CA VAL A 82 8.83 2.98 -16.68
C VAL A 82 7.60 2.07 -16.70
N LEU A 83 6.89 1.93 -15.58
CA LEU A 83 5.62 1.21 -15.57
C LEU A 83 4.56 1.95 -16.41
N MET A 84 4.48 3.27 -16.31
CA MET A 84 3.54 4.09 -17.07
C MET A 84 3.82 4.10 -18.58
N GLY A 85 5.08 3.92 -18.98
CA GLY A 85 5.50 3.85 -20.38
C GLY A 85 4.95 2.64 -21.15
N ASN A 86 4.39 1.63 -20.47
CA ASN A 86 3.73 0.49 -21.09
C ASN A 86 2.24 0.39 -20.66
N PRO A 87 1.27 0.72 -21.53
CA PRO A 87 -0.16 0.72 -21.18
C PRO A 87 -0.71 -0.66 -20.81
N GLU A 88 -0.05 -1.76 -21.20
CA GLU A 88 -0.44 -3.13 -20.82
C GLU A 88 -0.30 -3.38 -19.31
N ASN A 89 0.51 -2.59 -18.61
CA ASN A 89 0.70 -2.74 -17.16
C ASN A 89 -0.58 -2.45 -16.38
N LEU A 90 -1.31 -1.41 -16.76
CA LEU A 90 -2.58 -1.08 -16.12
C LEU A 90 -3.62 -2.18 -16.35
N LEU A 91 -3.67 -2.74 -17.57
CA LEU A 91 -4.55 -3.86 -17.90
C LEU A 91 -4.17 -5.11 -17.11
N PHE A 92 -2.88 -5.37 -16.93
CA PHE A 92 -2.39 -6.47 -16.13
C PHE A 92 -2.87 -6.36 -14.67
N PHE A 93 -2.66 -5.22 -14.00
CA PHE A 93 -3.09 -5.06 -12.60
C PHE A 93 -4.61 -5.13 -12.44
N GLU A 94 -5.37 -4.57 -13.39
CA GLU A 94 -6.82 -4.71 -13.43
C GLU A 94 -7.24 -6.18 -13.59
N SER A 95 -6.56 -6.93 -14.46
CA SER A 95 -6.84 -8.35 -14.70
C SER A 95 -6.50 -9.22 -13.48
N GLU A 96 -5.42 -8.95 -12.77
CA GLU A 96 -5.04 -9.66 -11.54
C GLU A 96 -6.09 -9.47 -10.45
N ILE A 97 -6.62 -8.25 -10.28
CA ILE A 97 -7.71 -7.98 -9.33
C ILE A 97 -8.97 -8.77 -9.72
N LYS A 98 -9.35 -8.72 -11.00
CA LYS A 98 -10.53 -9.44 -11.51
C LYS A 98 -10.40 -10.95 -11.34
N GLU A 99 -9.24 -11.51 -11.66
CA GLU A 99 -8.96 -12.93 -11.54
C GLU A 99 -8.92 -13.39 -10.08
N ALA A 100 -8.28 -12.61 -9.20
CA ALA A 100 -8.28 -12.88 -7.76
C ALA A 100 -9.71 -12.89 -7.20
N LYS A 101 -10.54 -11.91 -7.56
CA LYS A 101 -11.96 -11.85 -7.17
C LYS A 101 -12.76 -13.03 -7.72
N ARG A 102 -12.53 -13.42 -8.98
CA ARG A 102 -13.18 -14.56 -9.60
C ARG A 102 -12.84 -15.86 -8.87
N LYS A 103 -11.55 -16.13 -8.61
CA LYS A 103 -11.11 -17.31 -7.85
C LYS A 103 -11.71 -17.32 -6.44
N TRP A 104 -11.68 -16.18 -5.76
CA TRP A 104 -12.25 -16.02 -4.42
C TRP A 104 -13.77 -16.29 -4.39
N SER A 105 -14.52 -15.85 -5.41
CA SER A 105 -15.96 -16.14 -5.52
C SER A 105 -16.29 -17.62 -5.78
N GLN A 106 -15.32 -18.38 -6.27
CA GLN A 106 -15.46 -19.80 -6.59
C GLN A 106 -14.94 -20.73 -5.49
N SER A 107 -14.14 -20.21 -4.56
CA SER A 107 -13.61 -21.00 -3.45
C SER A 107 -14.62 -21.11 -2.31
N ASP A 108 -14.41 -22.08 -1.43
CA ASP A 108 -15.21 -22.23 -0.20
C ASP A 108 -14.85 -21.18 0.87
N GLN A 109 -13.84 -20.35 0.59
CA GLN A 109 -13.32 -19.26 1.43
C GLN A 109 -12.90 -19.72 2.84
N SER A 110 -12.70 -21.03 3.01
CA SER A 110 -12.55 -21.66 4.32
C SER A 110 -11.12 -21.64 4.83
N SER A 111 -10.14 -21.86 3.94
CA SER A 111 -8.72 -21.94 4.29
C SER A 111 -8.11 -20.55 4.48
N TYR A 112 -7.17 -20.44 5.42
CA TYR A 112 -6.43 -19.20 5.66
C TYR A 112 -5.53 -18.83 4.47
N GLU A 113 -4.95 -19.85 3.82
CA GLU A 113 -4.03 -19.74 2.70
C GLU A 113 -4.68 -19.11 1.47
N GLU A 114 -5.89 -19.53 1.11
CA GLU A 114 -6.64 -18.94 -0.01
C GLU A 114 -6.95 -17.46 0.23
N ARG A 115 -7.33 -17.10 1.46
CA ARG A 115 -7.62 -15.68 1.78
C ARG A 115 -6.33 -14.88 1.72
N LYS A 116 -5.25 -15.40 2.29
CA LYS A 116 -3.93 -14.76 2.25
C LYS A 116 -3.47 -14.53 0.81
N GLU A 117 -3.64 -15.51 -0.09
CA GLU A 117 -3.30 -15.35 -1.50
C GLU A 117 -4.16 -14.28 -2.18
N TYR A 118 -5.49 -14.36 -2.01
CA TYR A 118 -6.44 -13.37 -2.55
C TYR A 118 -6.03 -11.94 -2.16
N TYR A 119 -5.82 -11.70 -0.86
CA TYR A 119 -5.44 -10.37 -0.38
C TYR A 119 -4.08 -9.95 -0.84
N SER A 120 -3.08 -10.83 -0.83
CA SER A 120 -1.75 -10.48 -1.31
C SER A 120 -1.80 -10.00 -2.76
N ARG A 121 -2.58 -10.68 -3.62
CA ARG A 121 -2.74 -10.31 -5.03
C ARG A 121 -3.50 -8.99 -5.20
N CYS A 122 -4.64 -8.84 -4.54
CA CYS A 122 -5.42 -7.61 -4.60
C CYS A 122 -4.68 -6.41 -4.01
N GLU A 123 -4.09 -6.56 -2.82
CA GLU A 123 -3.32 -5.50 -2.16
C GLU A 123 -2.17 -5.01 -3.04
N ASN A 124 -1.38 -5.91 -3.63
CA ASN A 124 -0.28 -5.54 -4.52
C ASN A 124 -0.77 -4.69 -5.70
N SER A 125 -1.76 -5.21 -6.43
CA SER A 125 -2.28 -4.57 -7.64
C SER A 125 -2.95 -3.23 -7.34
N ILE A 126 -3.80 -3.19 -6.30
CA ILE A 126 -4.50 -1.95 -5.88
C ILE A 126 -3.49 -0.91 -5.39
N SER A 127 -2.49 -1.31 -4.60
CA SER A 127 -1.46 -0.39 -4.13
C SER A 127 -0.70 0.23 -5.29
N ILE A 128 -0.35 -0.56 -6.32
CA ILE A 128 0.35 -0.05 -7.49
C ILE A 128 -0.49 0.89 -8.33
N LEU A 129 -1.76 0.59 -8.55
CA LEU A 129 -2.66 1.55 -9.21
C LEU A 129 -2.70 2.90 -8.46
N GLY A 130 -2.50 2.92 -7.14
CA GLY A 130 -2.37 4.15 -6.34
C GLY A 130 -1.12 5.00 -6.60
N PHE A 131 -0.13 4.48 -7.32
CA PHE A 131 1.10 5.19 -7.72
C PHE A 131 1.13 5.55 -9.21
N LEU A 132 0.20 5.05 -10.01
CA LEU A 132 0.19 5.22 -11.47
C LEU A 132 -0.77 6.34 -11.86
N PRO A 133 -0.30 7.58 -12.18
CA PRO A 133 -1.13 8.75 -12.48
C PRO A 133 -1.82 8.63 -13.86
N ASP A 134 -2.75 7.68 -13.95
CA ASP A 134 -3.56 7.38 -15.14
C ASP A 134 -5.06 7.38 -14.80
N PRO A 135 -5.92 7.95 -15.65
CA PRO A 135 -7.36 7.91 -15.45
C PRO A 135 -7.94 6.50 -15.27
N ARG A 136 -7.33 5.47 -15.89
CA ARG A 136 -7.71 4.06 -15.70
C ARG A 136 -7.46 3.59 -14.28
N SER A 137 -6.37 4.02 -13.64
CA SER A 137 -6.12 3.75 -12.22
C SER A 137 -7.25 4.30 -11.36
N VAL A 138 -7.64 5.57 -11.60
CA VAL A 138 -8.75 6.21 -10.89
C VAL A 138 -10.06 5.45 -11.08
N ARG A 139 -10.34 4.98 -12.31
CA ARG A 139 -11.52 4.17 -12.61
C ARG A 139 -11.53 2.86 -11.82
N VAL A 140 -10.45 2.08 -11.89
CA VAL A 140 -10.37 0.78 -11.19
C VAL A 140 -10.46 0.96 -9.68
N LEU A 141 -9.74 1.93 -9.12
CA LEU A 141 -9.80 2.22 -7.69
C LEU A 141 -11.20 2.71 -7.28
N GLY A 142 -11.83 3.58 -8.06
CA GLY A 142 -13.18 4.08 -7.81
C GLY A 142 -14.24 2.97 -7.80
N GLU A 143 -14.15 2.01 -8.72
CA GLU A 143 -15.03 0.84 -8.76
C GLU A 143 -14.88 -0.07 -7.52
N LEU A 144 -13.70 -0.09 -6.90
CA LEU A 144 -13.43 -0.87 -5.69
C LEU A 144 -13.91 -0.20 -4.40
N LEU A 145 -14.34 1.07 -4.43
CA LEU A 145 -14.91 1.75 -3.25
C LEU A 145 -16.23 1.13 -2.79
N THR A 146 -16.96 0.49 -3.71
CA THR A 146 -18.20 -0.23 -3.41
C THR A 146 -17.97 -1.71 -3.07
N ASP A 147 -16.72 -2.16 -3.02
CA ASP A 147 -16.39 -3.54 -2.67
C ASP A 147 -16.53 -3.77 -1.16
N THR A 148 -17.68 -4.33 -0.77
CA THR A 148 -18.05 -4.61 0.63
C THR A 148 -17.61 -5.99 1.10
N GLN A 149 -16.81 -6.72 0.33
CA GLN A 149 -16.40 -8.07 0.71
C GLN A 149 -15.48 -8.01 1.95
N ALA A 150 -16.02 -8.32 3.12
CA ALA A 150 -15.31 -8.28 4.39
C ALA A 150 -14.51 -9.59 4.64
N PHE A 151 -13.37 -9.46 5.32
CA PHE A 151 -12.49 -10.58 5.67
C PHE A 151 -12.93 -11.30 6.95
N TRP A 152 -13.50 -10.53 7.89
CA TRP A 152 -14.04 -10.99 9.15
C TRP A 152 -15.16 -10.04 9.52
N THR A 153 -16.38 -10.54 9.64
CA THR A 153 -17.38 -9.86 10.44
C THR A 153 -17.34 -10.56 11.80
N SER A 154 -16.77 -9.90 12.80
CA SER A 154 -17.34 -10.09 14.14
C SER A 154 -18.79 -9.65 14.02
N GLU A 155 -19.73 -10.53 14.36
CA GLU A 155 -21.16 -10.31 14.17
C GLU A 155 -21.56 -8.88 14.58
N GLY A 156 -21.95 -8.05 13.60
CA GLY A 156 -22.54 -6.74 13.82
C GLY A 156 -21.71 -5.49 13.46
N GLU A 157 -20.41 -5.60 13.16
CA GLU A 157 -19.62 -4.43 12.73
C GLU A 157 -19.48 -4.33 11.19
N GLU A 158 -19.89 -3.20 10.61
CA GLU A 158 -19.64 -2.87 9.20
C GLU A 158 -18.16 -2.48 9.04
N VAL A 159 -17.28 -3.48 8.94
CA VAL A 159 -15.86 -3.28 8.65
C VAL A 159 -15.68 -3.10 7.15
N LEU A 160 -14.96 -2.04 6.75
CA LEU A 160 -14.58 -1.86 5.35
C LEU A 160 -13.87 -3.10 4.80
N GLY A 161 -14.34 -3.56 3.65
CA GLY A 161 -13.62 -4.55 2.85
C GLY A 161 -12.19 -4.05 2.58
N PRO A 162 -11.18 -4.93 2.65
CA PRO A 162 -9.80 -4.54 2.43
C PRO A 162 -9.57 -3.93 1.04
N ASN A 163 -10.27 -4.40 0.00
CA ASN A 163 -10.20 -3.80 -1.33
C ASN A 163 -10.62 -2.32 -1.32
N CYS A 164 -11.75 -2.01 -0.70
CA CYS A 164 -12.22 -0.62 -0.52
C CYS A 164 -11.18 0.21 0.25
N ARG A 165 -10.61 -0.34 1.33
CA ARG A 165 -9.59 0.36 2.12
C ARG A 165 -8.35 0.69 1.29
N TYR A 166 -7.81 -0.29 0.55
CA TYR A 166 -6.65 -0.06 -0.31
C TYR A 166 -6.97 0.88 -1.47
N ALA A 167 -8.17 0.80 -2.02
CA ALA A 167 -8.62 1.69 -3.08
C ALA A 167 -8.67 3.16 -2.63
N MET A 168 -9.24 3.42 -1.46
CA MET A 168 -9.24 4.75 -0.85
C MET A 168 -7.82 5.26 -0.60
N ALA A 169 -6.93 4.42 -0.06
CA ALA A 169 -5.53 4.79 0.16
C ALA A 169 -4.81 5.12 -1.15
N GLY A 170 -5.09 4.36 -2.22
CA GLY A 170 -4.59 4.61 -3.56
C GLY A 170 -5.09 5.94 -4.11
N LEU A 171 -6.40 6.19 -4.09
CA LEU A 171 -6.99 7.46 -4.53
C LEU A 171 -6.44 8.66 -3.75
N LYS A 172 -6.28 8.53 -2.43
CA LYS A 172 -5.69 9.57 -1.58
C LYS A 172 -4.22 9.86 -1.92
N SER A 173 -3.48 8.85 -2.37
CA SER A 173 -2.09 9.03 -2.79
C SER A 173 -2.01 9.70 -4.15
N LEU A 174 -2.95 9.38 -5.04
CA LEU A 174 -2.96 9.74 -6.44
C LEU A 174 -3.57 11.12 -6.72
N ILE A 175 -4.63 11.50 -6.02
CA ILE A 175 -5.47 12.67 -6.31
C ILE A 175 -5.15 13.84 -5.37
N GLU A 176 -5.03 15.03 -5.94
CA GLU A 176 -4.79 16.28 -5.19
C GLU A 176 -6.08 16.83 -4.55
N ASP A 177 -7.19 16.78 -5.28
CA ASP A 177 -8.49 17.39 -4.94
C ASP A 177 -9.56 16.38 -4.49
N GLY A 178 -9.10 15.32 -3.80
CA GLY A 178 -9.98 14.30 -3.22
C GLY A 178 -10.70 14.79 -1.95
N PRO A 179 -11.70 14.03 -1.46
CA PRO A 179 -12.30 14.28 -0.16
C PRO A 179 -11.26 14.29 0.96
N GLU A 180 -11.42 15.21 1.91
CA GLU A 180 -10.64 15.19 3.14
C GLU A 180 -10.94 13.89 3.90
N SER A 181 -9.90 13.19 4.33
CA SER A 181 -10.06 12.06 5.24
C SER A 181 -10.13 12.59 6.65
N SER A 182 -11.02 12.04 7.47
CA SER A 182 -10.94 12.31 8.90
C SER A 182 -9.67 11.68 9.49
N ASP A 183 -9.13 12.30 10.54
CA ASP A 183 -8.00 11.76 11.29
C ASP A 183 -8.41 10.59 12.24
N ASP A 184 -9.69 10.19 12.24
CA ASP A 184 -10.21 9.17 13.16
C ASP A 184 -9.87 7.75 12.66
N PRO A 185 -9.04 6.98 13.39
CA PRO A 185 -8.60 5.65 12.96
C PRO A 185 -9.71 4.58 13.00
N ILE A 186 -10.84 4.84 13.66
CA ILE A 186 -11.95 3.88 13.87
C ILE A 186 -13.19 4.32 13.08
N TYR A 187 -13.69 5.54 13.29
CA TYR A 187 -14.92 6.04 12.65
C TYR A 187 -14.67 6.72 11.30
N GLY A 188 -13.42 7.13 11.03
CA GLY A 188 -13.08 7.78 9.78
C GLY A 188 -13.27 6.91 8.56
N LYS A 189 -13.11 5.60 8.71
CA LYS A 189 -13.11 4.66 7.60
C LYS A 189 -14.44 4.67 6.81
N VAL A 190 -15.59 4.61 7.47
CA VAL A 190 -16.89 4.52 6.77
C VAL A 190 -17.34 5.88 6.22
N ILE A 191 -17.17 6.96 6.97
CA ILE A 191 -17.52 8.31 6.50
C ILE A 191 -16.64 8.71 5.31
N ASP A 192 -15.33 8.45 5.41
CA ASP A 192 -14.39 8.72 4.33
C ASP A 192 -14.76 7.89 3.08
N ARG A 193 -15.16 6.61 3.25
CA ARG A 193 -15.63 5.79 2.12
C ARG A 193 -16.80 6.45 1.39
N ASN A 194 -17.84 6.86 2.11
CA ASN A 194 -19.03 7.44 1.48
C ASN A 194 -18.71 8.75 0.75
N ALA A 195 -17.81 9.57 1.31
CA ALA A 195 -17.33 10.78 0.65
C ALA A 195 -16.56 10.45 -0.65
N TRP A 196 -15.70 9.43 -0.62
CA TRP A 196 -14.98 8.95 -1.82
C TRP A 196 -15.90 8.33 -2.87
N ILE A 197 -16.94 7.58 -2.46
CA ILE A 197 -17.96 7.05 -3.39
C ILE A 197 -18.67 8.21 -4.07
N HIS A 198 -19.16 9.19 -3.30
CA HIS A 198 -19.87 10.34 -3.87
C HIS A 198 -18.98 11.15 -4.81
N TRP A 199 -17.71 11.38 -4.42
CA TRP A 199 -16.71 12.02 -5.27
C TRP A 199 -16.53 11.26 -6.60
N TYR A 200 -16.37 9.93 -6.53
CA TYR A 200 -16.17 9.12 -7.72
C TYR A 200 -17.42 9.08 -8.61
N ASP A 201 -18.62 9.07 -8.04
CA ASP A 201 -19.87 9.15 -8.81
C ASP A 201 -20.00 10.48 -9.57
N GLN A 202 -19.56 11.60 -8.97
CA GLN A 202 -19.50 12.89 -9.66
C GLN A 202 -18.51 12.85 -10.84
N VAL A 203 -17.33 12.25 -10.64
CA VAL A 203 -16.31 12.09 -11.69
C VAL A 203 -16.82 11.17 -12.81
N LYS A 204 -17.41 10.03 -12.45
CA LYS A 204 -17.96 9.03 -13.37
C LYS A 204 -19.12 9.58 -14.20
N SER A 205 -19.93 10.46 -13.64
CA SER A 205 -21.03 11.15 -14.35
C SER A 205 -20.57 12.34 -15.19
N GLY A 206 -19.28 12.71 -15.17
CA GLY A 206 -18.74 13.85 -15.90
C GLY A 206 -19.07 15.21 -15.25
N ASN A 207 -19.61 15.21 -14.04
CA ASN A 207 -19.94 16.42 -13.29
C ASN A 207 -18.74 16.99 -12.51
N ARG A 208 -17.61 16.26 -12.51
CA ARG A 208 -16.39 16.63 -11.81
C ARG A 208 -15.16 16.16 -12.59
N THR A 209 -14.12 17.00 -12.61
CA THR A 209 -12.77 16.62 -13.03
C THR A 209 -11.89 16.43 -11.80
N PHE A 210 -10.71 15.85 -11.99
CA PHE A 210 -9.71 15.68 -10.93
C PHE A 210 -8.31 16.05 -11.42
N ARG A 211 -7.38 16.23 -10.49
CA ARG A 211 -5.95 16.41 -10.78
C ARG A 211 -5.12 15.36 -10.07
N PHE A 212 -4.11 14.85 -10.77
CA PHE A 212 -3.07 14.05 -10.13
C PHE A 212 -2.20 14.94 -9.24
N ARG A 213 -1.74 14.38 -8.12
CA ARG A 213 -0.80 15.08 -7.23
C ARG A 213 0.43 15.54 -8.02
N GLY A 214 0.81 16.81 -7.85
CA GLY A 214 1.92 17.42 -8.57
C GLY A 214 1.62 17.83 -10.02
N SER A 215 0.42 17.56 -10.54
CA SER A 215 0.02 17.97 -11.89
C SER A 215 -0.92 19.18 -11.89
N ASP A 216 -0.67 20.11 -12.81
CA ASP A 216 -1.59 21.23 -13.10
C ASP A 216 -2.67 20.87 -14.14
N GLN A 217 -2.57 19.68 -14.74
CA GLN A 217 -3.49 19.20 -15.77
C GLN A 217 -4.75 18.59 -15.14
N PHE A 218 -5.91 18.96 -15.66
CA PHE A 218 -7.20 18.38 -15.28
C PHE A 218 -7.49 17.11 -16.08
N TYR A 219 -8.18 16.16 -15.46
CA TYR A 219 -8.54 14.88 -16.06
C TYR A 219 -10.01 14.53 -15.82
N SER A 220 -10.56 13.78 -16.76
CA SER A 220 -11.76 12.97 -16.62
C SER A 220 -11.36 11.50 -16.66
N LEU A 221 -12.31 10.57 -16.49
CA LEU A 221 -12.02 9.14 -16.67
C LEU A 221 -11.66 8.77 -18.11
N GLN A 222 -11.88 9.66 -19.09
CA GLN A 222 -11.55 9.47 -20.49
C GLN A 222 -10.19 10.03 -20.88
N GLY A 223 -9.56 10.86 -20.03
CA GLY A 223 -8.28 11.49 -20.35
C GLY A 223 -8.15 12.93 -19.88
N PRO A 224 -7.09 13.64 -20.31
CA PRO A 224 -6.89 15.05 -20.05
C PRO A 224 -8.08 15.91 -20.53
N VAL A 225 -8.38 16.97 -19.79
CA VAL A 225 -9.45 17.93 -20.07
C VAL A 225 -8.88 19.34 -20.15
N ASP A 226 -9.38 20.16 -21.07
CA ASP A 226 -8.95 21.55 -21.19
C ASP A 226 -9.13 22.32 -19.87
N LYS A 227 -8.13 23.13 -19.50
CA LYS A 227 -8.11 23.86 -18.23
C LYS A 227 -9.34 24.74 -18.01
N ALA A 228 -9.87 25.34 -19.09
CA ALA A 228 -11.11 26.11 -19.02
C ALA A 228 -12.27 25.23 -18.55
N LEU A 229 -12.47 24.06 -19.17
CA LEU A 229 -13.53 23.12 -18.81
C LEU A 229 -13.32 22.53 -17.40
N GLY A 230 -12.08 22.21 -17.03
CA GLY A 230 -11.75 21.70 -15.69
C GLY A 230 -12.12 22.68 -14.57
N SER A 231 -11.85 23.97 -14.75
CA SER A 231 -12.18 24.99 -13.74
C SER A 231 -13.69 25.19 -13.52
N TYR A 232 -14.53 24.93 -14.53
CA TYR A 232 -15.99 25.01 -14.39
C TYR A 232 -16.57 23.83 -13.60
N LEU A 233 -15.88 22.68 -13.60
CA LEU A 233 -16.31 21.43 -12.98
C LEU A 233 -15.69 21.21 -11.58
N GLU A 234 -14.91 22.16 -11.06
CA GLU A 234 -14.44 22.10 -9.67
C GLU A 234 -15.62 22.38 -8.71
N PRO A 235 -15.84 21.52 -7.70
CA PRO A 235 -16.83 21.78 -6.67
C PRO A 235 -16.36 22.94 -5.80
N GLY A 236 -17.11 24.04 -5.83
CA GLY A 236 -16.75 25.26 -5.11
C GLY A 236 -16.16 26.38 -5.97
N SER A 237 -16.47 26.44 -7.27
CA SER A 237 -16.29 27.67 -8.07
C SER A 237 -17.20 28.85 -7.64
N LEU A 238 -17.94 28.70 -6.53
CA LEU A 238 -18.38 29.82 -5.69
C LEU A 238 -17.28 30.15 -4.65
N PRO A 239 -16.91 31.42 -4.47
CA PRO A 239 -15.69 31.81 -3.77
C PRO A 239 -15.72 31.37 -2.30
N THR A 240 -14.88 30.41 -1.94
CA THR A 240 -14.53 30.14 -0.54
C THR A 240 -13.02 30.18 -0.31
N ARG A 241 -12.69 30.76 0.84
CA ARG A 241 -11.40 31.25 1.33
C ARG A 241 -10.31 30.17 1.27
N ARG A 242 -9.27 30.42 0.47
CA ARG A 242 -8.14 29.52 0.22
C ARG A 242 -7.01 29.81 1.23
N ASP A 243 -6.84 28.96 2.24
CA ASP A 243 -5.64 28.95 3.08
C ASP A 243 -4.48 28.24 2.34
N SER A 244 -3.26 28.72 2.58
CA SER A 244 -2.09 28.44 1.74
C SER A 244 -1.55 27.01 1.86
N ILE A 245 -1.16 26.46 0.72
CA ILE A 245 -0.65 25.09 0.50
C ILE A 245 0.64 24.79 1.29
N LYS A 246 1.40 25.81 1.72
CA LYS A 246 2.65 25.62 2.48
C LYS A 246 2.43 25.12 3.92
N ASP A 247 1.27 25.35 4.54
CA ASP A 247 0.99 24.92 5.93
C ASP A 247 0.47 23.47 6.03
N ARG A 248 0.36 22.76 4.90
CA ARG A 248 -0.27 21.43 4.81
C ARG A 248 0.74 20.28 4.82
N PHE A 249 1.97 20.51 4.35
CA PHE A 249 3.05 19.49 4.34
C PHE A 249 3.60 19.17 5.73
N SER A 250 3.61 20.11 6.67
CA SER A 250 4.13 19.88 8.03
C SER A 250 3.21 19.01 8.91
N ARG A 251 1.89 18.99 8.65
CA ARG A 251 0.93 18.25 9.50
C ARG A 251 0.82 16.76 9.18
N ASN A 252 1.06 16.35 7.93
CA ASN A 252 0.95 14.94 7.52
C ASN A 252 2.16 14.08 7.94
N TRP A 253 3.29 14.71 8.30
CA TRP A 253 4.48 14.02 8.83
C TRP A 253 4.37 13.72 10.33
N GLU A 254 3.66 14.55 11.10
CA GLU A 254 3.50 14.35 12.55
C GLU A 254 2.55 13.20 12.91
N SER A 255 1.54 12.91 12.08
CA SER A 255 0.60 11.80 12.29
C SER A 255 1.29 10.42 12.22
N HIS A 256 2.28 10.23 11.35
CA HIS A 256 3.11 9.01 11.31
C HIS A 256 4.08 8.86 12.49
N LYS A 257 4.37 9.95 13.21
CA LYS A 257 5.27 9.92 14.38
C LYS A 257 4.58 9.31 15.61
N PHE A 258 3.25 9.43 15.72
CA PHE A 258 2.46 8.84 16.80
C PHE A 258 2.21 7.34 16.59
N GLU A 259 1.92 6.91 15.36
CA GLU A 259 1.69 5.49 15.04
C GLU A 259 2.94 4.62 15.29
N LYS A 260 4.15 5.18 15.09
CA LYS A 260 5.43 4.51 15.38
C LYS A 260 5.71 4.33 16.89
N ARG A 261 5.14 5.15 17.79
CA ARG A 261 5.36 4.98 19.24
C ARG A 261 4.55 3.82 19.81
N ASP A 262 3.31 3.66 19.35
CA ASP A 262 2.43 2.58 19.83
C ASP A 262 2.79 1.21 19.24
N ALA A 263 3.23 1.16 17.97
CA ALA A 263 3.75 -0.06 17.36
C ALA A 263 5.04 -0.56 18.04
N LYS A 264 5.91 0.36 18.50
CA LYS A 264 7.12 0.01 19.27
C LYS A 264 6.76 -0.67 20.59
N LEU A 265 5.79 -0.13 21.34
CA LEU A 265 5.36 -0.68 22.63
C LEU A 265 4.75 -2.09 22.49
N ARG A 266 3.95 -2.33 21.44
CA ARG A 266 3.39 -3.67 21.17
C ARG A 266 4.45 -4.69 20.72
N GLY A 267 5.43 -4.26 19.93
CA GLY A 267 6.55 -5.11 19.51
C GLY A 267 7.44 -5.56 20.67
N PHE A 268 7.74 -4.67 21.61
CA PHE A 268 8.51 -5.03 22.81
C PHE A 268 7.76 -6.04 23.69
N GLY A 269 6.44 -5.87 23.88
CA GLY A 269 5.63 -6.81 24.67
C GLY A 269 5.66 -8.26 24.14
N LEU A 270 5.62 -8.45 22.82
CA LEU A 270 5.67 -9.78 22.20
C LEU A 270 7.04 -10.45 22.32
N ILE A 271 8.14 -9.67 22.26
CA ILE A 271 9.50 -10.20 22.45
C ILE A 271 9.69 -10.66 23.89
N TYR A 272 9.21 -9.90 24.89
CA TYR A 272 9.28 -10.31 26.30
C TYR A 272 8.45 -11.56 26.59
N LEU A 273 7.28 -11.70 25.98
CA LEU A 273 6.46 -12.91 26.09
C LEU A 273 7.14 -14.13 25.46
N GLY A 274 7.77 -13.98 24.29
CA GLY A 274 8.51 -15.05 23.62
C GLY A 274 9.73 -15.55 24.41
N VAL A 275 10.51 -14.62 24.98
CA VAL A 275 11.67 -14.96 25.83
C VAL A 275 11.21 -15.60 27.14
N GLY A 276 10.17 -15.05 27.79
CA GLY A 276 9.59 -15.63 29.00
C GLY A 276 9.07 -17.05 28.79
N PHE A 277 8.35 -17.29 27.69
CA PHE A 277 7.84 -18.62 27.35
C PHE A 277 8.97 -19.63 27.10
N SER A 278 10.04 -19.20 26.42
CA SER A 278 11.20 -20.05 26.13
C SER A 278 11.93 -20.50 27.42
N VAL A 279 12.07 -19.59 28.40
CA VAL A 279 12.65 -19.91 29.72
C VAL A 279 11.78 -20.89 30.50
N ILE A 280 10.46 -20.73 30.47
CA ILE A 280 9.51 -21.63 31.16
C ILE A 280 9.57 -23.04 30.55
N VAL A 281 9.58 -23.15 29.22
CA VAL A 281 9.65 -24.46 28.53
C VAL A 281 10.98 -25.17 28.84
N LEU A 282 12.10 -24.45 28.79
CA LEU A 282 13.41 -25.01 29.16
C LEU A 282 13.43 -25.46 30.63
N GLY A 283 12.88 -24.65 31.54
CA GLY A 283 12.74 -25.00 32.95
C GLY A 283 11.94 -26.29 33.16
N PHE A 284 10.84 -26.46 32.43
CA PHE A 284 9.99 -27.65 32.51
C PHE A 284 10.69 -28.91 31.98
N ILE A 285 11.46 -28.81 30.89
CA ILE A 285 12.24 -29.92 30.34
C ILE A 285 13.32 -30.37 31.33
N VAL A 286 14.05 -29.42 31.93
CA VAL A 286 15.09 -29.72 32.93
C VAL A 286 14.46 -30.35 34.18
N TYR A 287 13.36 -29.80 34.68
CA TYR A 287 12.65 -30.34 35.83
C TYR A 287 12.20 -31.79 35.60
N LYS A 288 11.56 -32.08 34.45
CA LYS A 288 11.12 -33.43 34.11
C LYS A 288 12.28 -34.42 34.08
N LYS A 289 13.42 -34.03 33.49
CA LYS A 289 14.61 -34.88 33.42
C LYS A 289 15.21 -35.20 34.80
N ILE A 290 15.19 -34.23 35.72
CA ILE A 290 15.64 -34.44 37.11
C ILE A 290 14.66 -35.34 37.87
N HIS A 291 13.36 -35.15 37.67
CA HIS A 291 12.32 -35.95 38.30
C HIS A 291 12.42 -37.43 37.87
N ASP A 292 12.48 -37.69 36.57
CA ASP A 292 12.57 -39.05 36.01
C ASP A 292 13.86 -39.76 36.49
N PHE A 293 14.97 -39.03 36.63
CA PHE A 293 16.21 -39.56 37.18
C PHE A 293 16.13 -39.96 38.66
N LYS A 294 15.32 -39.25 39.46
CA LYS A 294 15.10 -39.59 40.88
C LYS A 294 14.16 -40.78 41.05
N VAL A 295 13.11 -40.86 40.23
CA VAL A 295 12.13 -41.96 40.28
C VAL A 295 12.72 -43.28 39.75
N GLY A 296 13.63 -43.23 38.76
CA GLY A 296 14.31 -44.43 38.26
C GLY A 296 15.38 -45.02 39.19
N ARG A 297 15.61 -44.45 40.38
CA ARG A 297 16.60 -44.91 41.37
C ARG A 297 15.98 -45.47 42.67
N SER A 298 14.65 -45.45 42.79
CA SER A 298 13.89 -46.12 43.86
C SER A 298 13.40 -47.48 43.38
#